data_AF-A0A956DH71-F1
#
_entry.id   AF-A0A956DH71-F1
#
_cell.length_a   1.000
_cell.length_b   1.000
_cell.length_c   1.000
_cell.angle_alpha   90.00
_cell.angle_beta   90.00
_cell.angle_gamma   90.00
#
_symmetry.space_group_name_H-M   'P 1'
#
loop_
_entity.id
_entity.type
_entity.pdbx_description
1 polymer ?
#
loop_
_entity_poly.entity_id
_entity_poly.type
_entity_poly.pdbx_seq_one_letter_code
_entity_poly.pdbx_strand_id
1 'polypeptide(L)'
;MGDPFDWLGSRRRDETFAWLDGREDAVDLVLDRLTHGSVPEGAHPRDYLEDLTDALGRAARARPETFVARLEADASRLERFPIVAALGRLEAPHGEALLRGRLRARSGSIRWLALEALVRRGDATLGPELARLLRDRDSLVGFAAARALRRFGGPDDLAALEAFLPKAAIGAREAALDAIEAICARASLPLPAVHPGERLVRIVADLPEDLGGPAYGVAVVETAERVREGQRIAELRDEDGLVGELVAPCEAVVSDVELGPPAVIVLRRVPAR
;
A
#
# COMPACT_ATOMS: atom_id res chain seq x y z
N MET A 1 -19.63 36.33 0.92
CA MET A 1 -18.98 35.11 1.45
C MET A 1 -18.10 34.58 0.33
N GLY A 2 -16.81 34.35 0.56
CA GLY A 2 -15.89 33.88 -0.49
C GLY A 2 -16.20 32.45 -0.94
N ASP A 3 -15.62 32.02 -2.05
CA ASP A 3 -15.72 30.63 -2.52
C ASP A 3 -15.04 29.71 -1.48
N PRO A 4 -15.75 28.73 -0.88
CA PRO A 4 -15.16 27.83 0.11
C PRO A 4 -13.92 27.10 -0.39
N PHE A 5 -13.82 26.83 -1.70
CA PHE A 5 -12.64 26.20 -2.28
C PHE A 5 -11.38 27.08 -2.19
N ASP A 6 -11.51 28.39 -2.00
CA ASP A 6 -10.36 29.29 -1.81
C ASP A 6 -9.60 29.03 -0.50
N TRP A 7 -10.19 28.26 0.41
CA TRP A 7 -9.59 27.93 1.70
C TRP A 7 -8.71 26.66 1.67
N LEU A 8 -8.76 25.88 0.59
CA LEU A 8 -7.87 24.75 0.40
C LEU A 8 -6.41 25.22 0.20
N GLY A 9 -5.44 24.42 0.66
CA GLY A 9 -4.03 24.78 0.70
C GLY A 9 -3.70 25.79 1.79
N SER A 10 -4.59 25.94 2.79
CA SER A 10 -4.43 26.89 3.89
C SER A 10 -4.88 26.29 5.23
N ARG A 11 -4.67 27.02 6.33
CA ARG A 11 -5.13 26.63 7.67
C ARG A 11 -6.66 26.53 7.79
N ARG A 12 -7.40 27.01 6.80
CA ARG A 12 -8.87 27.02 6.76
C ARG A 12 -9.46 25.86 5.95
N ARG A 13 -8.65 24.88 5.52
CA ARG A 13 -9.11 23.72 4.74
C ARG A 13 -10.29 22.98 5.38
N ASP A 14 -10.32 22.89 6.71
CA ASP A 14 -11.37 22.20 7.44
C ASP A 14 -12.74 22.88 7.31
N GLU A 15 -12.78 24.19 7.09
CA GLU A 15 -14.02 24.92 6.78
C GLU A 15 -14.59 24.49 5.41
N THR A 16 -13.73 24.18 4.44
CA THR A 16 -14.17 23.63 3.15
C THR A 16 -14.74 22.23 3.32
N PHE A 17 -14.08 21.41 4.13
CA PHE A 17 -14.53 20.04 4.40
C PHE A 17 -15.88 20.04 5.12
N ALA A 18 -16.02 20.82 6.18
CA ALA A 18 -17.28 20.97 6.90
C ALA A 18 -18.39 21.53 6.00
N TRP A 19 -18.06 22.41 5.06
CA TRP A 19 -19.02 22.92 4.09
C TRP A 19 -19.46 21.88 3.05
N LEU A 20 -18.58 20.96 2.64
CA LEU A 20 -18.91 19.84 1.75
C LEU A 20 -19.68 18.73 2.49
N ASP A 21 -19.43 18.57 3.79
CA ASP A 21 -20.08 17.55 4.61
C ASP A 21 -21.61 17.74 4.60
N GLY A 22 -22.33 16.66 4.29
CA GLY A 22 -23.80 16.66 4.19
C GLY A 22 -24.39 17.12 2.86
N ARG A 23 -23.61 17.75 1.95
CA ARG A 23 -24.13 18.25 0.67
C ARG A 23 -24.28 17.19 -0.40
N GLU A 24 -25.46 17.00 -0.98
CA GLU A 24 -25.72 15.98 -2.03
C GLU A 24 -24.86 16.14 -3.28
N ASP A 25 -24.55 17.38 -3.65
CA ASP A 25 -23.76 17.76 -4.81
C ASP A 25 -22.24 17.82 -4.56
N ALA A 26 -21.77 17.42 -3.37
CA ALA A 26 -20.35 17.54 -2.99
C ALA A 26 -19.39 16.87 -4.00
N VAL A 27 -19.75 15.69 -4.51
CA VAL A 27 -18.95 14.99 -5.52
C VAL A 27 -18.86 15.83 -6.80
N ASP A 28 -19.99 16.33 -7.28
CA ASP A 28 -20.06 17.10 -8.53
C ASP A 28 -19.30 18.43 -8.40
N LEU A 29 -19.42 19.12 -7.26
CA LEU A 29 -18.68 20.35 -6.96
C LEU A 29 -17.17 20.15 -6.98
N VAL A 30 -16.67 19.10 -6.34
CA VAL A 30 -15.22 18.83 -6.29
C VAL A 30 -14.70 18.36 -7.66
N LEU A 31 -15.47 17.55 -8.39
CA LEU A 31 -15.11 17.13 -9.75
C LEU A 31 -15.07 18.31 -10.73
N ASP A 32 -16.02 19.24 -10.63
CA ASP A 32 -16.02 20.48 -11.40
C ASP A 32 -14.80 21.32 -11.06
N ARG A 33 -14.49 21.49 -9.77
CA ARG A 33 -13.30 22.21 -9.31
C ARG A 33 -12.01 21.59 -9.83
N LEU A 34 -11.90 20.27 -9.84
CA LEU A 34 -10.74 19.57 -10.41
C LEU A 34 -10.61 19.77 -11.92
N THR A 35 -11.71 20.04 -12.62
CA THR A 35 -11.74 20.15 -14.08
C THR A 35 -11.49 21.58 -14.55
N HIS A 36 -12.12 22.54 -13.89
CA HIS A 36 -12.18 23.93 -14.34
C HIS A 36 -11.55 24.92 -13.34
N GLY A 37 -11.19 24.47 -12.13
CA GLY A 37 -10.64 25.31 -11.08
C GLY A 37 -9.22 25.79 -11.34
N SER A 38 -8.92 26.99 -10.85
CA SER A 38 -7.57 27.52 -10.70
C SER A 38 -7.12 27.48 -9.24
N VAL A 39 -5.80 27.41 -9.02
CA VAL A 39 -5.23 27.58 -7.69
C VAL A 39 -5.53 29.00 -7.19
N PRO A 40 -6.10 29.17 -5.99
CA PRO A 40 -6.37 30.49 -5.41
C PRO A 40 -5.10 31.34 -5.28
N GLU A 41 -5.24 32.66 -5.36
CA GLU A 41 -4.12 33.57 -5.21
C GLU A 41 -3.46 33.41 -3.84
N GLY A 42 -2.13 33.24 -3.82
CA GLY A 42 -1.36 33.03 -2.59
C GLY A 42 -1.37 31.60 -2.03
N ALA A 43 -2.17 30.68 -2.59
CA ALA A 43 -2.13 29.27 -2.19
C ALA A 43 -0.96 28.53 -2.87
N HIS A 44 -0.32 27.63 -2.14
CA HIS A 44 0.72 26.76 -2.71
C HIS A 44 0.05 25.67 -3.59
N PRO A 45 0.44 25.50 -4.87
CA PRO A 45 -0.26 24.61 -5.79
C PRO A 45 -0.32 23.14 -5.34
N ARG A 46 0.72 22.65 -4.68
CA ARG A 46 0.77 21.27 -4.17
C ARG A 46 -0.22 21.08 -3.04
N ASP A 47 -0.22 21.99 -2.07
CA ASP A 47 -1.03 21.91 -0.86
C ASP A 47 -2.51 22.04 -1.23
N TYR A 48 -2.82 22.95 -2.17
CA TYR A 48 -4.15 23.07 -2.76
C TYR A 48 -4.62 21.78 -3.42
N LEU A 49 -3.78 21.16 -4.27
CA LEU A 49 -4.13 19.91 -4.95
C LEU A 49 -4.28 18.73 -3.98
N GLU A 50 -3.45 18.67 -2.94
CA GLU A 50 -3.54 17.68 -1.87
C GLU A 50 -4.86 17.81 -1.12
N ASP A 51 -5.21 19.02 -0.68
CA ASP A 51 -6.46 19.30 0.02
C ASP A 51 -7.68 19.05 -0.88
N LEU A 52 -7.60 19.38 -2.18
CA LEU A 52 -8.66 19.08 -3.14
C LEU A 52 -8.82 17.58 -3.39
N THR A 53 -7.72 16.83 -3.38
CA THR A 53 -7.73 15.37 -3.46
C THR A 53 -8.35 14.74 -2.20
N ASP A 54 -8.10 15.33 -1.03
CA ASP A 54 -8.71 14.91 0.23
C ASP A 54 -10.21 15.25 0.29
N ALA A 55 -10.60 16.44 -0.17
CA ALA A 55 -11.99 16.82 -0.34
C ALA A 55 -12.74 15.82 -1.23
N LEU A 56 -12.14 15.44 -2.37
CA LEU A 56 -12.71 14.42 -3.24
C LEU A 56 -12.80 13.08 -2.54
N GLY A 57 -11.75 12.66 -1.83
CA GLY A 57 -11.74 11.40 -1.09
C GLY A 57 -12.77 11.34 0.03
N ARG A 58 -13.09 12.47 0.66
CA ARG A 58 -14.19 12.59 1.65
C ARG A 58 -15.55 12.52 0.97
N ALA A 59 -15.78 13.32 -0.06
CA ALA A 59 -17.04 13.34 -0.82
C ALA A 59 -17.35 11.97 -1.45
N ALA A 60 -16.34 11.32 -2.03
CA ALA A 60 -16.46 10.00 -2.62
C ALA A 60 -16.78 8.92 -1.57
N ARG A 61 -16.18 8.98 -0.37
CA ARG A 61 -16.51 8.04 0.72
C ARG A 61 -17.91 8.26 1.28
N ALA A 62 -18.37 9.51 1.34
CA ALA A 62 -19.73 9.81 1.75
C ALA A 62 -20.78 9.36 0.73
N ARG A 63 -20.42 9.29 -0.57
CA ARG A 63 -21.32 8.93 -1.68
C ARG A 63 -20.61 8.09 -2.75
N PRO A 64 -20.24 6.84 -2.43
CA PRO A 64 -19.41 6.03 -3.31
C PRO A 64 -20.11 5.67 -4.63
N GLU A 65 -21.42 5.41 -4.60
CA GLU A 65 -22.21 5.08 -5.80
C GLU A 65 -22.30 6.26 -6.75
N THR A 66 -22.53 7.47 -6.21
CA THR A 66 -22.58 8.69 -7.02
C THR A 66 -21.22 8.94 -7.67
N PHE A 67 -20.14 8.86 -6.90
CA PHE A 67 -18.79 9.04 -7.43
C PHE A 67 -18.46 8.04 -8.53
N VAL A 68 -18.72 6.74 -8.31
CA VAL A 68 -18.50 5.70 -9.33
C VAL A 68 -19.32 5.97 -10.59
N ALA A 69 -20.61 6.29 -10.46
CA ALA A 69 -21.47 6.60 -11.60
C ALA A 69 -20.95 7.80 -12.43
N ARG A 70 -20.38 8.83 -11.77
CA ARG A 70 -19.77 9.97 -12.48
C ARG A 70 -18.48 9.60 -13.24
N LEU A 71 -17.73 8.62 -12.76
CA LEU A 71 -16.53 8.12 -13.44
C LEU A 71 -16.89 7.18 -14.61
N GLU A 72 -17.96 6.40 -14.48
CA GLU A 72 -18.47 5.56 -15.57
C GLU A 72 -19.05 6.40 -16.72
N ALA A 73 -19.72 7.51 -16.39
CA ALA A 73 -20.24 8.46 -17.37
C ALA A 73 -19.12 9.19 -18.16
N ASP A 74 -17.93 9.31 -17.59
CA ASP A 74 -16.77 9.94 -18.24
C ASP A 74 -15.46 9.29 -17.77
N ALA A 75 -15.09 8.23 -18.48
CA ALA A 75 -13.88 7.47 -18.19
C ALA A 75 -12.59 8.28 -18.41
N SER A 76 -12.63 9.47 -19.05
CA SER A 76 -11.45 10.31 -19.23
C SER A 76 -10.94 10.89 -17.90
N ARG A 77 -11.82 11.02 -16.91
CA ARG A 77 -11.47 11.47 -15.54
C ARG A 77 -10.48 10.55 -14.85
N LEU A 78 -10.49 9.27 -15.19
CA LEU A 78 -9.65 8.24 -14.57
C LEU A 78 -8.17 8.33 -14.97
N GLU A 79 -7.77 9.25 -15.86
CA GLU A 79 -6.36 9.56 -16.13
C GLU A 79 -5.78 10.60 -15.16
N ARG A 80 -6.60 11.13 -14.23
CA ARG A 80 -6.19 12.13 -13.25
C ARG A 80 -5.83 11.47 -11.91
N PHE A 81 -4.69 11.86 -11.35
CA PHE A 81 -4.19 11.32 -10.09
C PHE A 81 -5.20 11.45 -8.92
N PRO A 82 -5.83 12.63 -8.66
CA PRO A 82 -6.79 12.77 -7.56
C PRO A 82 -7.97 11.81 -7.65
N ILE A 83 -8.43 11.51 -8.87
CA ILE A 83 -9.58 10.64 -9.12
C ILE A 83 -9.24 9.20 -8.71
N VAL A 84 -8.12 8.68 -9.18
CA VAL A 84 -7.69 7.31 -8.85
C VAL A 84 -7.29 7.19 -7.38
N ALA A 85 -6.74 8.26 -6.79
CA ALA A 85 -6.43 8.33 -5.36
C ALA A 85 -7.71 8.25 -4.51
N ALA A 86 -8.75 9.01 -4.85
CA ALA A 86 -10.04 8.98 -4.17
C ALA A 86 -10.72 7.61 -4.35
N LEU A 87 -10.72 7.08 -5.57
CA LEU A 87 -11.24 5.74 -5.87
C LEU A 87 -10.56 4.67 -4.99
N GLY A 88 -9.24 4.72 -4.88
CA GLY A 88 -8.44 3.79 -4.08
C GLY A 88 -8.59 3.92 -2.56
N ARG A 89 -9.38 4.88 -2.07
CA ARG A 89 -9.76 5.04 -0.65
C ARG A 89 -11.19 4.58 -0.35
N LEU A 90 -11.94 4.16 -1.37
CA LEU A 90 -13.24 3.52 -1.14
C LEU A 90 -13.05 2.07 -0.71
N GLU A 91 -13.98 1.58 0.09
CA GLU A 91 -14.08 0.17 0.46
C GLU A 91 -14.56 -0.68 -0.74
N ALA A 92 -14.12 -1.94 -0.80
CA ALA A 92 -14.63 -2.89 -1.77
C ALA A 92 -16.14 -3.13 -1.57
N PRO A 93 -16.93 -3.37 -2.63
CA PRO A 93 -16.53 -3.51 -4.04
C PRO A 93 -16.47 -2.18 -4.83
N HIS A 94 -16.68 -1.03 -4.18
CA HIS A 94 -16.87 0.24 -4.90
C HIS A 94 -15.67 0.61 -5.77
N GLY A 95 -15.93 0.76 -7.07
CA GLY A 95 -14.92 1.20 -8.04
C GLY A 95 -13.80 0.21 -8.32
N GLU A 96 -13.91 -1.05 -7.87
CA GLU A 96 -12.85 -2.05 -8.08
C GLU A 96 -12.59 -2.31 -9.57
N ALA A 97 -13.64 -2.49 -10.37
CA ALA A 97 -13.52 -2.67 -11.82
C ALA A 97 -12.82 -1.48 -12.50
N LEU A 98 -13.10 -0.26 -12.03
CA LEU A 98 -12.45 0.96 -12.52
C LEU A 98 -10.95 0.97 -12.17
N LEU A 99 -10.58 0.58 -10.94
CA LEU A 99 -9.17 0.43 -10.53
C LEU A 99 -8.44 -0.63 -11.34
N ARG A 100 -9.03 -1.81 -11.53
CA ARG A 100 -8.45 -2.87 -12.38
C ARG A 100 -8.23 -2.39 -13.81
N GLY A 101 -9.19 -1.66 -14.36
CA GLY A 101 -9.06 -1.01 -15.66
C GLY A 101 -7.86 -0.06 -15.73
N ARG A 102 -7.50 0.61 -14.62
CA ARG A 102 -6.35 1.52 -14.56
C ARG A 102 -4.99 0.84 -14.45
N LEU A 103 -4.90 -0.47 -14.22
CA LEU A 103 -3.64 -1.21 -14.33
C LEU A 103 -3.06 -1.24 -15.75
N ARG A 104 -3.82 -0.78 -16.76
CA ARG A 104 -3.41 -0.64 -18.16
C ARG A 104 -3.40 0.82 -18.63
N ALA A 105 -3.49 1.79 -17.72
CA ALA A 105 -3.48 3.21 -18.06
C ALA A 105 -2.19 3.61 -18.79
N ARG A 106 -2.24 4.69 -19.57
CA ARG A 106 -1.06 5.19 -20.30
C ARG A 106 0.00 5.71 -19.33
N SER A 107 -0.42 6.45 -18.30
CA SER A 107 0.45 7.02 -17.28
C SER A 107 0.95 5.96 -16.30
N GLY A 108 2.27 5.91 -16.08
CA GLY A 108 2.89 5.01 -15.10
C GLY A 108 2.45 5.29 -13.67
N SER A 109 2.34 6.57 -13.31
CA SER A 109 1.84 7.00 -11.99
C SER A 109 0.41 6.53 -11.73
N ILE A 110 -0.46 6.52 -12.75
CA ILE A 110 -1.84 6.03 -12.62
C ILE A 110 -1.86 4.50 -12.45
N ARG A 111 -1.05 3.76 -13.22
CA ARG A 111 -0.93 2.30 -13.06
C ARG A 111 -0.43 1.94 -11.65
N TRP A 112 0.61 2.65 -11.18
CA TRP A 112 1.16 2.48 -9.83
C TRP A 112 0.10 2.74 -8.76
N LEU A 113 -0.61 3.87 -8.84
CA LEU A 113 -1.62 4.25 -7.86
C LEU A 113 -2.80 3.26 -7.81
N ALA A 114 -3.23 2.78 -8.97
CA ALA A 114 -4.27 1.76 -9.06
C ALA A 114 -3.83 0.42 -8.45
N LEU A 115 -2.58 0.01 -8.70
CA LEU A 115 -2.00 -1.18 -8.10
C LEU A 115 -1.93 -1.06 -6.57
N GLU A 116 -1.38 0.05 -6.06
CA GLU A 116 -1.29 0.32 -4.62
C GLU A 116 -2.67 0.31 -3.94
N ALA A 117 -3.69 0.85 -4.62
CA ALA A 117 -5.06 0.82 -4.13
C ALA A 117 -5.63 -0.61 -4.03
N LEU A 118 -5.43 -1.43 -5.06
CA LEU A 118 -5.90 -2.83 -5.06
C LEU A 118 -5.17 -3.67 -4.01
N VAL A 119 -3.86 -3.47 -3.86
CA VAL A 119 -3.01 -4.12 -2.83
C VAL A 119 -3.51 -3.77 -1.43
N ARG A 120 -3.83 -2.50 -1.15
CA ARG A 120 -4.38 -2.09 0.17
C ARG A 120 -5.74 -2.71 0.45
N ARG A 121 -6.57 -2.89 -0.58
CA ARG A 121 -7.88 -3.55 -0.46
C ARG A 121 -7.78 -5.06 -0.18
N GLY A 122 -6.59 -5.64 -0.27
CA GLY A 122 -6.35 -7.02 0.18
C GLY A 122 -6.91 -8.09 -0.75
N ASP A 123 -7.13 -7.79 -2.02
CA ASP A 123 -7.62 -8.78 -2.97
C ASP A 123 -6.53 -9.81 -3.30
N ALA A 124 -6.77 -11.06 -2.93
CA ALA A 124 -5.86 -12.18 -3.17
C ALA A 124 -5.83 -12.62 -4.65
N THR A 125 -6.76 -12.14 -5.49
CA THR A 125 -6.84 -12.54 -6.91
C THR A 125 -5.90 -11.76 -7.83
N LEU A 126 -5.05 -10.87 -7.30
CA LEU A 126 -4.19 -9.99 -8.10
C LEU A 126 -3.01 -10.68 -8.82
N GLY A 127 -2.67 -11.93 -8.50
CA GLY A 127 -1.49 -12.64 -9.02
C GLY A 127 -1.24 -12.46 -10.53
N PRO A 128 -2.21 -12.78 -11.41
CA PRO A 128 -2.05 -12.61 -12.86
C PRO A 128 -1.73 -11.17 -13.28
N GLU A 129 -2.41 -10.17 -12.69
CA GLU A 129 -2.11 -8.76 -12.95
C GLU A 129 -0.72 -8.36 -12.44
N LEU A 130 -0.31 -8.83 -11.27
CA LEU A 130 1.02 -8.56 -10.70
C LEU A 130 2.14 -9.12 -11.57
N ALA A 131 2.04 -10.39 -11.98
CA ALA A 131 3.01 -11.04 -12.87
C ALA A 131 3.16 -10.31 -14.22
N ARG A 132 2.06 -9.73 -14.74
CA ARG A 132 2.11 -8.87 -15.93
C ARG A 132 2.84 -7.55 -15.62
N LEU A 133 2.57 -6.92 -14.48
CA LEU A 133 3.14 -5.63 -14.09
C LEU A 133 4.64 -5.70 -13.75
N LEU A 134 5.20 -6.87 -13.43
CA LEU A 134 6.66 -7.09 -13.41
C LEU A 134 7.34 -6.74 -14.75
N ARG A 135 6.59 -6.79 -15.86
CA ARG A 135 7.09 -6.45 -17.20
C ARG A 135 6.74 -5.02 -17.61
N ASP A 136 6.25 -4.21 -16.67
CA ASP A 136 5.91 -2.82 -16.96
C ASP A 136 7.14 -2.00 -17.37
N ARG A 137 6.92 -1.05 -18.28
CA ARG A 137 7.97 -0.13 -18.76
C ARG A 137 8.40 0.87 -17.70
N ASP A 138 7.55 1.14 -16.72
CA ASP A 138 7.83 2.01 -15.59
C ASP A 138 8.37 1.16 -14.43
N SER A 139 9.61 1.44 -14.02
CA SER A 139 10.30 0.66 -12.99
C SER A 139 9.63 0.77 -11.61
N LEU A 140 8.91 1.85 -11.32
CA LEU A 140 8.16 2.00 -10.07
C LEU A 140 6.94 1.06 -10.04
N VAL A 141 6.32 0.84 -11.19
CA VAL A 141 5.21 -0.12 -11.33
C VAL A 141 5.72 -1.55 -11.16
N GLY A 142 6.85 -1.89 -11.78
CA GLY A 142 7.51 -3.19 -11.61
C GLY A 142 7.94 -3.45 -10.16
N PHE A 143 8.50 -2.44 -9.48
CA PHE A 143 8.81 -2.48 -8.05
C PHE A 143 7.57 -2.78 -7.21
N ALA A 144 6.49 -2.02 -7.42
CA ALA A 144 5.25 -2.20 -6.67
C ALA A 144 4.64 -3.59 -6.89
N ALA A 145 4.72 -4.13 -8.12
CA ALA A 145 4.26 -5.47 -8.44
C ALA A 145 5.07 -6.56 -7.72
N ALA A 146 6.41 -6.45 -7.72
CA ALA A 146 7.27 -7.38 -6.98
C ALA A 146 6.99 -7.33 -5.47
N ARG A 147 6.85 -6.13 -4.90
CA ARG A 147 6.49 -5.95 -3.49
C ARG A 147 5.14 -6.56 -3.15
N ALA A 148 4.14 -6.41 -4.02
CA ALA A 148 2.82 -7.00 -3.83
C ALA A 148 2.83 -8.53 -3.91
N LEU A 149 3.64 -9.12 -4.81
CA LEU A 149 3.76 -10.57 -4.96
C LEU A 149 4.32 -11.25 -3.71
N ARG A 150 5.10 -10.55 -2.87
CA ARG A 150 5.53 -11.07 -1.57
C ARG A 150 4.35 -11.47 -0.69
N ARG A 151 3.27 -10.67 -0.69
CA ARG A 151 2.06 -10.92 0.10
C ARG A 151 1.04 -11.79 -0.63
N PHE A 152 0.81 -11.52 -1.92
CA PHE A 152 -0.32 -12.08 -2.67
C PHE A 152 0.06 -13.13 -3.72
N GLY A 153 1.35 -13.28 -4.03
CA GLY A 153 1.79 -14.19 -5.08
C GLY A 153 1.61 -15.67 -4.71
N GLY A 154 1.67 -16.53 -5.71
CA GLY A 154 1.69 -17.98 -5.56
C GLY A 154 2.85 -18.62 -6.32
N PRO A 155 3.01 -19.95 -6.24
CA PRO A 155 4.03 -20.68 -7.00
C PRO A 155 4.05 -20.35 -8.50
N ASP A 156 2.88 -20.08 -9.10
CA ASP A 156 2.75 -19.73 -10.52
C ASP A 156 3.44 -18.40 -10.90
N ASP A 157 3.72 -17.52 -9.92
CA ASP A 157 4.38 -16.23 -10.15
C ASP A 157 5.91 -16.32 -10.13
N LEU A 158 6.49 -17.43 -9.66
CA LEU A 158 7.95 -17.60 -9.48
C LEU A 158 8.69 -17.38 -10.80
N ALA A 159 8.24 -17.99 -11.90
CA ALA A 159 8.87 -17.84 -13.20
C ALA A 159 8.89 -16.37 -13.68
N ALA A 160 7.85 -15.60 -13.37
CA ALA A 160 7.79 -14.19 -13.72
C ALA A 160 8.75 -13.34 -12.87
N LEU A 161 8.89 -13.65 -11.58
CA LEU A 161 9.84 -13.01 -10.66
C LEU A 161 11.29 -13.33 -11.07
N GLU A 162 11.61 -14.58 -11.40
CA GLU A 162 12.93 -14.99 -11.88
C GLU A 162 13.33 -14.24 -13.15
N ALA A 163 12.42 -14.13 -14.11
CA ALA A 163 12.64 -13.35 -15.34
C ALA A 163 12.74 -11.83 -15.10
N PHE A 164 12.25 -11.33 -13.95
CA PHE A 164 12.33 -9.93 -13.56
C PHE A 164 13.68 -9.55 -12.93
N LEU A 165 14.29 -10.45 -12.15
CA LEU A 165 15.57 -10.22 -11.46
C LEU A 165 16.68 -9.56 -12.29
N PRO A 166 17.02 -10.02 -13.51
CA PRO A 166 18.17 -9.46 -14.25
C PRO A 166 17.93 -8.03 -14.77
N LYS A 167 16.68 -7.61 -14.93
CA LYS A 167 16.31 -6.28 -15.45
C LYS A 167 15.79 -5.33 -14.37
N ALA A 168 15.60 -5.83 -13.15
CA ALA A 168 15.08 -5.05 -12.04
C ALA A 168 16.12 -4.03 -11.56
N ALA A 169 15.68 -2.78 -11.35
CA ALA A 169 16.48 -1.78 -10.63
C ALA A 169 16.75 -2.24 -9.18
N ILE A 170 17.77 -1.69 -8.52
CA ILE A 170 18.27 -2.16 -7.20
C ILE A 170 17.13 -2.40 -6.20
N GLY A 171 16.23 -1.43 -6.00
CA GLY A 171 15.09 -1.60 -5.08
C GLY A 171 14.06 -2.65 -5.51
N ALA A 172 13.85 -2.82 -6.82
CA ALA A 172 12.91 -3.79 -7.38
C ALA A 172 13.46 -5.21 -7.38
N ARG A 173 14.78 -5.37 -7.49
CA ARG A 173 15.45 -6.66 -7.40
C ARG A 173 15.30 -7.25 -6.01
N GLU A 174 15.54 -6.44 -4.98
CA GLU A 174 15.37 -6.85 -3.57
C GLU A 174 13.93 -7.24 -3.27
N ALA A 175 12.96 -6.45 -3.74
CA ALA A 175 11.54 -6.77 -3.59
C ALA A 175 11.16 -8.10 -4.28
N ALA A 176 11.77 -8.40 -5.43
CA ALA A 176 11.53 -9.65 -6.14
C ALA A 176 12.15 -10.87 -5.46
N LEU A 177 13.37 -10.74 -4.92
CA LEU A 177 14.01 -11.78 -4.11
C LEU A 177 13.16 -12.08 -2.86
N ASP A 178 12.77 -11.03 -2.13
CA ASP A 178 11.89 -11.18 -0.97
C ASP A 178 10.55 -11.87 -1.32
N ALA A 179 10.00 -11.58 -2.50
CA ALA A 179 8.78 -12.22 -2.96
C ALA A 179 8.99 -13.70 -3.27
N ILE A 180 10.08 -14.07 -3.96
CA ILE A 180 10.45 -15.47 -4.22
C ILE A 180 10.59 -16.23 -2.90
N GLU A 181 11.33 -15.69 -1.94
CA GLU A 181 11.51 -16.33 -0.62
C GLU A 181 10.18 -16.53 0.10
N ALA A 182 9.33 -15.50 0.15
CA ALA A 182 8.04 -15.58 0.83
C ALA A 182 7.07 -16.58 0.15
N ILE A 183 7.09 -16.67 -1.18
CA ILE A 183 6.29 -17.64 -1.93
C ILE A 183 6.80 -19.06 -1.68
N CYS A 184 8.11 -19.30 -1.83
CA CYS A 184 8.72 -20.60 -1.60
C CYS A 184 8.50 -21.09 -0.16
N ALA A 185 8.67 -20.21 0.83
CA ALA A 185 8.42 -20.54 2.24
C ALA A 185 6.95 -20.92 2.48
N ARG A 186 5.99 -20.12 2.00
CA ARG A 186 4.55 -20.44 2.16
C ARG A 186 4.14 -21.71 1.44
N ALA A 187 4.74 -21.99 0.29
CA ALA A 187 4.43 -23.16 -0.52
C ALA A 187 5.29 -24.40 -0.17
N SER A 188 6.22 -24.28 0.80
CA SER A 188 7.20 -25.33 1.12
C SER A 188 8.01 -25.81 -0.10
N LEU A 189 8.41 -24.88 -0.96
CA LEU A 189 9.22 -25.13 -2.15
C LEU A 189 10.68 -24.72 -1.92
N PRO A 190 11.66 -25.39 -2.57
CA PRO A 190 13.04 -24.93 -2.54
C PRO A 190 13.18 -23.58 -3.24
N LEU A 191 14.18 -22.79 -2.83
CA LEU A 191 14.54 -21.57 -3.55
C LEU A 191 15.11 -21.91 -4.94
N PRO A 192 14.76 -21.16 -6.00
CA PRO A 192 15.31 -21.38 -7.32
C PRO A 192 16.80 -21.04 -7.34
N ALA A 193 17.57 -21.67 -8.22
CA ALA A 193 19.03 -21.52 -8.28
C ALA A 193 19.51 -20.07 -8.55
N VAL A 194 18.64 -19.22 -9.13
CA VAL A 194 18.91 -17.80 -9.36
C VAL A 194 18.86 -16.96 -8.08
N HIS A 195 18.31 -17.51 -6.99
CA HIS A 195 18.19 -16.87 -5.69
C HIS A 195 19.50 -17.03 -4.89
N PRO A 196 20.03 -15.98 -4.23
CA PRO A 196 21.30 -16.04 -3.49
C PRO A 196 21.21 -16.78 -2.13
N GLY A 197 20.24 -17.68 -1.95
CA GLY A 197 19.96 -18.36 -0.67
C GLY A 197 19.00 -17.58 0.25
N GLU A 198 18.68 -18.15 1.41
CA GLU A 198 17.72 -17.57 2.36
C GLU A 198 18.25 -16.28 2.99
N ARG A 199 17.44 -15.22 2.96
CA ARG A 199 17.79 -13.88 3.45
C ARG A 199 16.75 -13.36 4.43
N LEU A 200 15.49 -13.72 4.23
CA LEU A 200 14.38 -13.36 5.09
C LEU A 200 14.30 -14.31 6.29
N VAL A 201 14.18 -13.71 7.47
CA VAL A 201 13.84 -14.42 8.71
C VAL A 201 12.50 -13.88 9.16
N ARG A 202 11.46 -14.72 9.09
CA ARG A 202 10.11 -14.39 9.56
C ARG A 202 9.95 -14.88 10.99
N ILE A 203 9.65 -13.96 11.90
CA ILE A 203 9.35 -14.24 13.29
C ILE A 203 7.84 -14.04 13.45
N VAL A 204 7.14 -15.09 13.84
CA VAL A 204 5.71 -15.08 14.14
C VAL A 204 5.55 -15.35 15.62
N ALA A 205 4.83 -14.49 16.33
CA ALA A 205 4.50 -14.65 17.72
C ALA A 205 2.99 -14.85 17.90
N ASP A 206 2.62 -16.06 18.24
CA ASP A 206 1.30 -16.43 18.76
C ASP A 206 1.38 -16.56 20.29
N LEU A 207 0.30 -16.22 20.99
CA LEU A 207 0.17 -16.56 22.40
C LEU A 207 -0.24 -18.03 22.58
N PRO A 208 0.32 -18.74 23.57
CA PRO A 208 -0.20 -20.03 24.02
C PRO A 208 -1.70 -19.96 24.35
N GLU A 209 -2.47 -20.98 23.95
CA GLU A 209 -3.93 -21.04 24.14
C GLU A 209 -4.37 -20.93 25.61
N ASP A 210 -3.50 -21.30 26.55
CA ASP A 210 -3.73 -21.29 28.00
C ASP A 210 -3.60 -19.90 28.65
N LEU A 211 -3.07 -18.90 27.94
CA LEU A 211 -2.96 -17.52 28.41
C LEU A 211 -4.15 -16.62 27.97
N GLY A 212 -5.15 -17.17 27.28
CA GLY A 212 -6.54 -16.68 27.37
C GLY A 212 -6.92 -15.34 26.72
N GLY A 213 -6.09 -14.72 25.88
CA GLY A 213 -6.45 -13.49 25.14
C GLY A 213 -5.64 -13.25 23.86
N PRO A 214 -6.06 -12.33 22.97
CA PRO A 214 -5.27 -11.96 21.80
C PRO A 214 -3.97 -11.27 22.22
N ALA A 215 -2.84 -11.78 21.74
CA ALA A 215 -1.54 -11.15 21.90
C ALA A 215 -1.50 -9.88 21.06
N TYR A 216 -1.15 -8.75 21.67
CA TYR A 216 -0.81 -7.54 20.93
C TYR A 216 0.68 -7.28 21.06
N GLY A 217 1.34 -7.15 19.90
CA GLY A 217 2.75 -6.81 19.84
C GLY A 217 2.95 -5.29 19.91
N VAL A 218 3.91 -4.85 20.72
CA VAL A 218 4.46 -3.50 20.64
C VAL A 218 5.86 -3.61 20.07
N ALA A 219 6.07 -3.09 18.86
CA ALA A 219 7.40 -3.02 18.28
C ALA A 219 8.28 -2.09 19.12
N VAL A 220 9.49 -2.54 19.47
CA VAL A 220 10.53 -1.68 20.05
C VAL A 220 11.57 -1.24 19.02
N VAL A 221 11.49 -1.82 17.82
CA VAL A 221 12.33 -1.45 16.65
C VAL A 221 11.44 -1.00 15.49
N GLU A 222 11.95 -0.09 14.67
CA GLU A 222 11.24 0.38 13.48
C GLU A 222 11.71 -0.30 12.19
N THR A 223 10.92 -0.21 11.12
CA THR A 223 11.36 -0.66 9.79
C THR A 223 12.64 0.08 9.37
N ALA A 224 13.54 -0.63 8.70
CA ALA A 224 14.89 -0.20 8.33
C ALA A 224 15.90 -0.06 9.49
N GLU A 225 15.52 -0.35 10.73
CA GLU A 225 16.46 -0.43 11.85
C GLU A 225 17.37 -1.65 11.74
N ARG A 226 18.65 -1.51 12.09
CA ARG A 226 19.59 -2.63 12.17
C ARG A 226 19.55 -3.23 13.58
N VAL A 227 19.37 -4.53 13.66
CA VAL A 227 19.29 -5.28 14.91
C VAL A 227 20.46 -6.25 15.04
N ARG A 228 20.93 -6.44 16.28
CA ARG A 228 21.94 -7.45 16.62
C ARG A 228 21.27 -8.72 17.10
N GLU A 229 21.97 -9.85 16.98
CA GLU A 229 21.53 -11.10 17.60
C GLU A 229 21.29 -10.91 19.11
N GLY A 230 20.16 -11.40 19.61
CA GLY A 230 19.70 -11.23 20.99
C GLY A 230 19.10 -9.86 21.33
N GLN A 231 19.12 -8.88 20.41
CA GLN A 231 18.45 -7.60 20.63
C GLN A 231 16.93 -7.80 20.66
N ARG A 232 16.27 -7.24 21.67
CA ARG A 232 14.81 -7.22 21.75
C ARG A 232 14.22 -6.37 20.61
N ILE A 233 13.23 -6.93 19.92
CA ILE A 233 12.59 -6.32 18.73
C ILE A 233 11.08 -6.07 18.93
N ALA A 234 10.41 -6.80 19.81
CA ALA A 234 9.06 -6.44 20.26
C ALA A 234 8.77 -6.97 21.66
N GLU A 235 7.81 -6.31 22.31
CA GLU A 235 7.17 -6.75 23.54
C GLU A 235 5.80 -7.34 23.21
N LEU A 236 5.52 -8.56 23.67
CA LEU A 236 4.22 -9.20 23.53
C LEU A 236 3.42 -8.94 24.80
N ARG A 237 2.23 -8.38 24.64
CA ARG A 237 1.35 -7.99 25.74
C ARG A 237 -0.03 -8.63 25.57
N ASP A 238 -0.65 -8.99 26.69
CA ASP A 238 -2.06 -9.37 26.77
C ASP A 238 -2.85 -8.30 27.56
N GLU A 239 -4.06 -8.62 27.99
CA GLU A 239 -4.88 -7.71 28.81
C GLU A 239 -4.32 -7.49 30.22
N ASP A 240 -3.49 -8.43 30.72
CA ASP A 240 -2.95 -8.46 32.07
C ASP A 240 -1.52 -7.90 32.18
N GLY A 241 -0.80 -7.75 31.06
CA GLY A 241 0.50 -7.10 31.02
C GLY A 241 1.47 -7.64 29.97
N LEU A 242 2.77 -7.65 30.30
CA LEU A 242 3.82 -8.19 29.45
C LEU A 242 3.89 -9.72 29.62
N VAL A 243 3.67 -10.44 28.53
CA VAL A 243 3.64 -11.91 28.50
C VAL A 243 4.85 -12.52 27.79
N GLY A 244 5.59 -11.72 27.03
CA GLY A 244 6.81 -12.19 26.38
C GLY A 244 7.55 -11.09 25.63
N GLU A 245 8.69 -11.47 25.07
CA GLU A 245 9.51 -10.60 24.25
C GLU A 245 9.98 -11.35 23.01
N LEU A 246 9.99 -10.67 21.87
CA LEU A 246 10.66 -11.16 20.67
C LEU A 246 12.07 -10.60 20.64
N VAL A 247 13.05 -11.48 20.39
CA VAL A 247 14.45 -11.13 20.19
C VAL A 247 14.89 -11.46 18.77
N ALA A 248 15.79 -10.66 18.22
CA ALA A 248 16.38 -10.91 16.91
C ALA A 248 17.26 -12.16 16.97
N PRO A 249 16.98 -13.20 16.15
CA PRO A 249 17.74 -14.45 16.14
C PRO A 249 19.09 -14.33 15.41
N CYS A 250 19.36 -13.21 14.76
CA CYS A 250 20.59 -12.94 14.04
C CYS A 250 20.77 -11.45 13.82
N GLU A 251 21.97 -11.06 13.39
CA GLU A 251 22.19 -9.71 12.89
C GLU A 251 21.44 -9.47 11.56
N ALA A 252 20.59 -8.45 11.53
CA ALA A 252 19.69 -8.21 10.42
C ALA A 252 19.24 -6.74 10.34
N VAL A 253 18.52 -6.41 9.28
CA VAL A 253 17.74 -5.16 9.16
C VAL A 253 16.26 -5.52 9.22
N VAL A 254 15.48 -4.78 10.00
CA VAL A 254 14.03 -4.94 10.07
C VAL A 254 13.43 -4.52 8.74
N SER A 255 12.79 -5.46 8.04
CA SER A 255 12.23 -5.22 6.71
C SER A 255 10.74 -4.92 6.74
N ASP A 256 10.01 -5.47 7.71
CA ASP A 256 8.56 -5.35 7.84
C ASP A 256 8.12 -5.63 9.27
N VAL A 257 7.08 -4.94 9.71
CA VAL A 257 6.52 -5.05 11.08
C VAL A 257 4.99 -5.01 10.99
N GLU A 258 4.35 -6.12 11.35
CA GLU A 258 2.90 -6.26 11.41
C GLU A 258 2.50 -6.66 12.84
N LEU A 259 1.82 -5.77 13.55
CA LEU A 259 1.51 -5.91 14.98
C LEU A 259 0.10 -6.48 15.27
N GLY A 260 -0.51 -7.18 14.31
CA GLY A 260 -1.77 -7.90 14.52
C GLY A 260 -1.56 -9.17 15.35
N PRO A 261 -2.61 -9.94 15.65
CA PRO A 261 -2.49 -11.31 16.13
C PRO A 261 -2.45 -12.32 14.95
N PRO A 262 -1.38 -13.11 14.75
CA PRO A 262 -0.09 -13.02 15.45
C PRO A 262 0.76 -11.83 15.02
N ALA A 263 1.64 -11.41 15.92
CA ALA A 263 2.61 -10.38 15.59
C ALA A 263 3.66 -10.99 14.65
N VAL A 264 3.93 -10.31 13.54
CA VAL A 264 4.87 -10.77 12.52
C VAL A 264 5.94 -9.71 12.30
N ILE A 265 7.20 -10.10 12.51
CA ILE A 265 8.35 -9.27 12.17
C ILE A 265 9.16 -10.01 11.12
N VAL A 266 9.49 -9.32 10.03
CA VAL A 266 10.36 -9.88 9.00
C VAL A 266 11.70 -9.14 9.03
N LEU A 267 12.77 -9.90 9.22
CA LEU A 267 14.14 -9.42 9.20
C LEU A 267 14.81 -9.83 7.89
N ARG A 268 15.68 -8.99 7.36
CA ARG A 268 16.58 -9.34 6.26
C ARG A 268 18.00 -9.45 6.79
N ARG A 269 18.62 -10.64 6.68
CA ARG A 269 20.01 -10.87 7.11
C ARG A 269 20.93 -9.87 6.45
N VAL A 270 21.81 -9.26 7.25
CA VAL A 270 22.90 -8.46 6.68
C VAL A 270 23.93 -9.43 6.11
N PRO A 271 24.32 -9.33 4.82
CA PRO A 271 25.38 -10.17 4.28
C PRO A 271 26.65 -9.98 5.13
N ALA A 272 27.30 -11.09 5.49
CA ALA A 272 28.66 -11.03 6.04
C ALA A 272 29.54 -10.33 5.00
N ARG A 273 30.19 -9.23 5.41
CA ARG A 273 31.12 -8.48 4.56
C ARG A 273 32.37 -9.28 4.25
#